data_AF-A0A538PEV2-F1
#
_entry.id   AF-A0A538PEV2-F1
#
_cell.length_a   1.000
_cell.length_b   1.000
_cell.length_c   1.000
_cell.angle_alpha   90.00
_cell.angle_beta   90.00
_cell.angle_gamma   90.00
#
_symmetry.space_group_name_H-M   'P 1'
#
loop_
_entity.id
_entity.type
_entity.pdbx_description
1 polymer ?
#
loop_
_entity_poly.entity_id
_entity_poly.type
_entity_poly.pdbx_seq_one_letter_code
_entity_poly.pdbx_strand_id
1 'polypeptide(L)'
;MGYLEQFAQRTFAEETERITGGAAGWQDPPEIRLEKVQADGYLVIHSPGPLQHLTAPWPQAQPHAEVMLELKLPANHLDRKEMERALLRRQARQVQRLDDQDASWLGEEPLWLVAPHLPDWLKQMRAPVCFAPGCYWIEPQWHRFLWIAANELPLVDELIPFLLARSGQALDDFGRWVAPRRPFEWVLPMLD
;
A
#
# COMPACT_ATOMS: atom_id res chain seq x y z
N MET A 1 31.99 5.68 6.92
CA MET A 1 31.75 6.78 7.87
C MET A 1 32.98 7.65 7.99
N GLY A 2 32.80 8.96 7.87
CA GLY A 2 33.90 9.93 7.97
C GLY A 2 34.27 10.26 9.42
N TYR A 3 35.47 10.79 9.65
CA TYR A 3 35.94 11.22 10.99
C TYR A 3 34.97 12.20 11.69
N LEU A 4 34.41 13.16 10.93
CA LEU A 4 33.45 14.13 11.45
C LEU A 4 32.12 13.48 11.90
N GLU A 5 31.69 12.43 11.22
CA GLU A 5 30.46 11.70 11.54
C GLU A 5 30.59 10.92 12.84
N GLN A 6 31.74 10.25 13.03
CA GLN A 6 32.07 9.57 14.28
C GLN A 6 32.25 10.55 15.45
N PHE A 7 32.86 11.71 15.18
CA PHE A 7 32.95 12.78 16.19
C PHE A 7 31.56 13.23 16.62
N ALA A 8 30.66 13.52 15.67
CA ALA A 8 29.29 13.95 15.97
C ALA A 8 28.50 12.90 16.77
N GLN A 9 28.56 11.62 16.39
CA GLN A 9 27.87 10.54 17.12
C GLN A 9 28.36 10.41 18.56
N ARG A 10 29.67 10.48 18.79
CA ARG A 10 30.23 10.48 20.16
C ARG A 10 29.80 11.71 20.95
N THR A 11 29.83 12.89 20.34
CA THR A 11 29.37 14.11 21.01
C THR A 11 27.91 13.98 21.43
N PHE A 12 27.04 13.42 20.57
CA PHE A 12 25.66 13.13 20.98
C PHE A 12 25.60 12.13 22.14
N ALA A 13 26.39 11.05 22.09
CA ALA A 13 26.42 10.07 23.15
C ALA A 13 26.85 10.64 24.51
N GLU A 14 27.92 11.42 24.52
CA GLU A 14 28.54 11.96 25.73
C GLU A 14 27.77 13.17 26.30
N GLU A 15 27.28 14.06 25.42
CA GLU A 15 26.69 15.32 25.86
C GLU A 15 25.19 15.20 26.18
N THR A 16 24.46 14.27 25.57
CA THR A 16 22.99 14.17 25.76
C THR A 16 22.63 13.88 27.21
N GLU A 17 23.26 12.87 27.82
CA GLU A 17 22.97 12.50 29.20
C GLU A 17 23.37 13.63 30.16
N ARG A 18 24.52 14.27 29.90
CA ARG A 18 25.05 15.40 30.68
C ARG A 18 24.14 16.64 30.61
N ILE A 19 23.72 17.04 29.41
CA ILE A 19 22.89 18.24 29.18
C ILE A 19 21.47 18.04 29.71
N THR A 20 20.92 16.84 29.53
CA THR A 20 19.53 16.56 29.92
C THR A 20 19.37 16.10 31.37
N GLY A 21 20.48 15.97 32.11
CA GLY A 21 20.46 15.47 33.49
C GLY A 21 19.93 14.04 33.57
N GLY A 22 20.22 13.21 32.57
CA GLY A 22 19.74 11.83 32.46
C GLY A 22 18.30 11.68 31.94
N ALA A 23 17.62 12.76 31.53
CA ALA A 23 16.29 12.65 30.96
C ALA A 23 16.29 12.03 29.54
N ALA A 24 17.42 12.08 28.83
CA ALA A 24 17.63 11.38 27.58
C ALA A 24 19.02 10.69 27.58
N GLY A 25 19.07 9.49 27.01
CA GLY A 25 20.31 8.74 26.79
C GLY A 25 20.48 8.40 25.32
N TRP A 26 21.72 8.31 24.88
CA TRP A 26 22.04 7.79 23.55
C TRP A 26 22.08 6.28 23.57
N GLN A 27 21.50 5.67 22.54
CA GLN A 27 21.59 4.24 22.30
C GLN A 27 21.98 4.03 20.84
N ASP A 28 22.96 3.17 20.60
CA ASP A 28 23.29 2.79 19.23
C ASP A 28 22.09 2.11 18.57
N PRO A 29 21.73 2.52 17.35
CA PRO A 29 20.53 2.01 16.70
C PRO A 29 20.67 0.50 16.45
N PRO A 30 19.64 -0.31 16.75
CA PRO A 30 19.65 -1.72 16.35
C PRO A 30 19.67 -1.81 14.82
N GLU A 31 20.30 -2.86 14.29
CA GLU A 31 20.23 -3.17 12.86
C GLU A 31 18.78 -3.46 12.46
N ILE A 32 18.24 -2.68 11.52
CA ILE A 32 16.92 -2.90 10.96
C ILE A 32 17.04 -3.92 9.82
N ARG A 33 16.73 -5.18 10.11
CA ARG A 33 16.70 -6.24 9.10
C ARG A 33 15.44 -6.10 8.24
N LEU A 34 15.62 -5.53 7.05
CA LEU A 34 14.59 -5.52 6.02
C LEU A 34 14.59 -6.89 5.32
N GLU A 35 13.74 -7.82 5.76
CA GLU A 35 13.43 -9.02 4.97
C GLU A 35 12.80 -8.62 3.63
N LYS A 36 13.06 -9.43 2.59
CA LYS A 36 12.67 -9.26 1.18
C LYS A 36 11.54 -8.23 0.97
N VAL A 37 11.92 -6.99 0.66
CA VAL A 37 11.03 -5.83 0.46
C VAL A 37 10.48 -5.91 -0.96
N GLN A 38 9.54 -6.83 -1.19
CA GLN A 38 8.89 -7.00 -2.50
C GLN A 38 7.40 -6.70 -2.36
N ALA A 39 6.91 -5.77 -3.19
CA ALA A 39 5.48 -5.52 -3.35
C ALA A 39 4.81 -6.67 -4.12
N ASP A 40 3.49 -6.78 -4.04
CA ASP A 40 2.76 -7.79 -4.81
C ASP A 40 2.74 -7.46 -6.32
N GLY A 41 2.79 -6.18 -6.67
CA GLY A 41 2.97 -5.76 -8.06
C GLY A 41 2.94 -4.25 -8.27
N TYR A 42 3.00 -3.87 -9.55
CA TYR A 42 2.91 -2.48 -10.02
C TYR A 42 1.98 -2.38 -11.23
N LEU A 43 1.18 -1.32 -11.30
CA LEU A 43 0.48 -0.91 -12.50
C LEU A 43 1.30 0.16 -13.22
N VAL A 44 1.81 -0.12 -14.40
CA VAL A 44 2.49 0.87 -15.24
C VAL A 44 1.47 1.55 -16.15
N ILE A 45 1.41 2.88 -16.09
CA ILE A 45 0.39 3.67 -16.79
C ILE A 45 0.97 4.22 -18.09
N HIS A 46 0.73 3.51 -19.18
CA HIS A 46 1.20 3.90 -20.52
C HIS A 46 0.30 4.93 -21.20
N SER A 47 -1.00 4.94 -20.89
CA SER A 47 -1.98 5.80 -21.53
C SER A 47 -3.10 6.14 -20.55
N PRO A 48 -3.06 7.33 -19.91
CA PRO A 48 -3.98 7.66 -18.82
C PRO A 48 -5.40 7.96 -19.31
N GLY A 49 -5.57 8.53 -20.50
CA GLY A 49 -6.87 8.99 -21.01
C GLY A 49 -8.01 7.95 -20.92
N PRO A 50 -7.83 6.71 -21.38
CA PRO A 50 -8.86 5.67 -21.27
C PRO A 50 -9.30 5.35 -19.83
N LEU A 51 -8.43 5.54 -18.83
CA LEU A 51 -8.74 5.20 -17.44
C LEU A 51 -9.82 6.11 -16.83
N GLN A 52 -10.02 7.31 -17.38
CA GLN A 52 -11.00 8.28 -16.85
C GLN A 52 -12.45 7.80 -16.98
N HIS A 53 -12.72 6.91 -17.93
CA HIS A 53 -14.05 6.41 -18.23
C HIS A 53 -14.37 5.08 -17.56
N LEU A 54 -13.40 4.50 -16.86
CA LEU A 54 -13.58 3.25 -16.14
C LEU A 54 -14.14 3.49 -14.73
N THR A 55 -14.82 2.49 -14.17
CA THR A 55 -15.26 2.55 -12.77
C THR A 55 -14.07 2.67 -11.82
N ALA A 56 -14.25 3.39 -10.71
CA ALA A 56 -13.27 3.47 -9.63
C ALA A 56 -12.84 2.07 -9.16
N PRO A 57 -11.53 1.85 -8.90
CA PRO A 57 -10.50 2.86 -8.63
C PRO A 57 -9.71 3.37 -9.84
N TRP A 58 -9.93 2.83 -11.06
CA TRP A 58 -9.09 3.11 -12.23
C TRP A 58 -8.80 4.58 -12.53
N PRO A 59 -9.77 5.53 -12.45
CA PRO A 59 -9.49 6.93 -12.72
C PRO A 59 -8.42 7.55 -11.82
N GLN A 60 -8.18 6.99 -10.62
CA GLN A 60 -7.18 7.49 -9.68
C GLN A 60 -5.74 7.14 -10.09
N ALA A 61 -5.54 6.23 -11.05
CA ALA A 61 -4.20 5.90 -11.54
C ALA A 61 -3.69 6.91 -12.59
N GLN A 62 -4.58 7.71 -13.20
CA GLN A 62 -4.25 8.66 -14.26
C GLN A 62 -3.11 9.64 -13.96
N PRO A 63 -2.99 10.20 -12.74
CA PRO A 63 -1.94 11.17 -12.44
C PRO A 63 -0.55 10.54 -12.32
N HIS A 64 -0.46 9.21 -12.34
CA HIS A 64 0.74 8.47 -11.98
C HIS A 64 1.29 7.70 -13.18
N ALA A 65 2.62 7.60 -13.27
CA ALA A 65 3.27 6.73 -14.25
C ALA A 65 3.30 5.26 -13.79
N GLU A 66 3.24 5.04 -12.47
CA GLU A 66 3.27 3.74 -11.82
C GLU A 66 2.37 3.79 -10.58
N VAL A 67 1.71 2.69 -10.26
CA VAL A 67 1.02 2.50 -8.97
C VAL A 67 1.43 1.19 -8.32
N MET A 68 1.99 1.27 -7.12
CA MET A 68 2.30 0.09 -6.30
C MET A 68 1.02 -0.55 -5.76
N LEU A 69 0.94 -1.87 -5.91
CA LEU A 69 -0.17 -2.69 -5.41
C LEU A 69 0.25 -3.61 -4.27
N GLU A 70 -0.62 -3.68 -3.27
CA GLU A 70 -0.58 -4.66 -2.18
C GLU A 70 -1.93 -5.39 -2.15
N LEU A 71 -1.89 -6.71 -2.31
CA LEU A 71 -3.05 -7.59 -2.35
C LEU A 71 -3.15 -8.36 -1.05
N LYS A 72 -4.31 -8.26 -0.40
CA LYS A 72 -4.63 -9.02 0.80
C LYS A 72 -5.83 -9.89 0.48
N LEU A 73 -5.57 -11.13 0.08
CA LEU A 73 -6.60 -12.15 -0.14
C LEU A 73 -7.22 -12.57 1.21
N PRO A 74 -8.35 -13.29 1.21
CA PRO A 74 -9.10 -13.61 2.43
C PRO A 74 -8.28 -14.31 3.53
N ALA A 75 -7.25 -15.08 3.18
CA ALA A 75 -6.38 -15.76 4.13
C ALA A 75 -5.23 -14.89 4.67
N ASN A 76 -5.01 -13.69 4.11
CA ASN A 76 -3.92 -12.81 4.53
C ASN A 76 -4.30 -11.99 5.77
N HIS A 77 -3.28 -11.62 6.55
CA HIS A 77 -3.44 -10.71 7.68
C HIS A 77 -3.76 -9.29 7.20
N LEU A 78 -4.74 -8.67 7.86
CA LEU A 78 -5.20 -7.29 7.67
C LEU A 78 -4.97 -6.44 8.92
N ASP A 79 -3.96 -6.79 9.71
CA ASP A 79 -3.63 -6.06 10.92
C ASP A 79 -2.81 -4.79 10.62
N ARG A 80 -2.63 -3.96 11.65
CA ARG A 80 -1.83 -2.75 11.56
C ARG A 80 -0.40 -3.03 11.08
N LYS A 81 0.21 -4.12 11.52
CA LYS A 81 1.59 -4.46 11.21
C LYS A 81 1.77 -4.68 9.70
N GLU A 82 0.84 -5.36 9.06
CA GLU A 82 0.85 -5.55 7.62
C GLU A 82 0.64 -4.26 6.83
N MET A 83 -0.21 -3.35 7.32
CA MET A 83 -0.33 -2.01 6.72
C MET A 83 0.99 -1.22 6.82
N GLU A 84 1.63 -1.18 8.00
CA GLU A 84 2.90 -0.47 8.17
C GLU A 84 4.02 -1.08 7.30
N ARG A 85 4.01 -2.40 7.09
CA ARG A 85 4.92 -3.09 6.16
C ARG A 85 4.68 -2.69 4.70
N ALA A 86 3.42 -2.57 4.27
CA ALA A 86 3.08 -2.07 2.94
C ALA A 86 3.56 -0.62 2.74
N LEU A 87 3.37 0.25 3.75
CA LEU A 87 3.87 1.62 3.72
C LEU A 87 5.40 1.68 3.65
N LEU A 88 6.09 0.80 4.38
CA LEU A 88 7.54 0.67 4.33
C LEU A 88 8.03 0.24 2.93
N ARG A 89 7.37 -0.74 2.31
CA ARG A 89 7.70 -1.17 0.94
C ARG A 89 7.47 -0.05 -0.08
N ARG A 90 6.38 0.70 0.06
CA ARG A 90 6.14 1.91 -0.74
C ARG A 90 7.28 2.91 -0.59
N GLN A 91 7.73 3.16 0.64
CA GLN A 91 8.82 4.10 0.87
C GLN A 91 10.13 3.61 0.26
N ALA A 92 10.42 2.30 0.36
CA ALA A 92 11.59 1.71 -0.29
C ALA A 92 11.52 1.86 -1.82
N ARG A 93 10.36 1.62 -2.44
CA ARG A 93 10.18 1.85 -3.88
C ARG A 93 10.37 3.31 -4.26
N GLN A 94 9.87 4.24 -3.45
CA GLN A 94 10.06 5.67 -3.68
C GLN A 94 11.56 6.04 -3.71
N VAL A 95 12.36 5.51 -2.78
CA VAL A 95 13.82 5.72 -2.79
C VAL A 95 14.44 5.10 -4.04
N GLN A 96 14.08 3.88 -4.38
CA GLN A 96 14.59 3.22 -5.58
C GLN A 96 14.31 4.02 -6.86
N ARG A 97 13.14 4.65 -6.96
CA ARG A 97 12.80 5.50 -8.11
C ARG A 97 13.64 6.78 -8.19
N LEU A 98 14.05 7.34 -7.05
CA LEU A 98 14.97 8.47 -7.03
C LEU A 98 16.35 8.07 -7.55
N ASP A 99 16.80 6.85 -7.23
CA ASP A 99 18.05 6.29 -7.74
C ASP A 99 17.96 5.98 -9.25
N ASP A 100 16.86 5.35 -9.69
CA ASP A 100 16.64 4.97 -11.10
C ASP A 100 16.51 6.18 -12.05
N GLN A 101 16.01 7.33 -11.54
CA GLN A 101 15.68 8.52 -12.35
C GLN A 101 16.55 9.73 -12.02
N ASP A 102 17.71 9.53 -11.39
CA ASP A 102 18.69 10.58 -11.03
C ASP A 102 18.03 11.81 -10.36
N ALA A 103 17.15 11.57 -9.39
CA ALA A 103 16.38 12.60 -8.67
C ALA A 103 15.54 13.58 -9.52
N SER A 104 15.39 13.32 -10.83
CA SER A 104 14.55 14.13 -11.73
C SER A 104 13.06 13.91 -11.51
N TRP A 105 12.69 12.78 -10.90
CA TRP A 105 11.34 12.48 -10.50
C TRP A 105 10.99 13.20 -9.19
N LEU A 106 10.03 14.11 -9.27
CA LEU A 106 9.53 14.92 -8.14
C LEU A 106 8.20 14.39 -7.57
N GLY A 107 7.74 13.23 -8.03
CA GLY A 107 6.48 12.65 -7.61
C GLY A 107 6.58 11.86 -6.31
N GLU A 108 5.44 11.31 -5.92
CA GLU A 108 5.32 10.37 -4.81
C GLU A 108 4.89 9.00 -5.34
N GLU A 109 5.38 7.92 -4.74
CA GLU A 109 4.96 6.57 -5.13
C GLU A 109 3.55 6.33 -4.60
N PRO A 110 2.52 6.13 -5.44
CA PRO A 110 1.18 5.89 -4.94
C PRO A 110 1.04 4.41 -4.55
N LEU A 111 0.31 4.17 -3.46
CA LEU A 111 0.02 2.83 -2.95
C LEU A 111 -1.47 2.55 -3.02
N TRP A 112 -1.84 1.43 -3.62
CA TRP A 112 -3.16 0.85 -3.60
C TRP A 112 -3.13 -0.46 -2.81
N LEU A 113 -3.89 -0.53 -1.72
CA LEU A 113 -4.06 -1.73 -0.92
C LEU A 113 -5.44 -2.32 -1.20
N VAL A 114 -5.48 -3.50 -1.81
CA VAL A 114 -6.70 -4.23 -2.13
C VAL A 114 -6.93 -5.30 -1.08
N ALA A 115 -8.09 -5.28 -0.44
CA ALA A 115 -8.47 -6.20 0.62
C ALA A 115 -9.97 -6.51 0.56
N PRO A 116 -10.46 -7.60 1.18
CA PRO A 116 -11.87 -7.90 1.17
C PRO A 116 -12.74 -6.79 1.76
N HIS A 117 -12.30 -6.16 2.86
CA HIS A 117 -13.06 -5.13 3.55
C HIS A 117 -12.14 -4.08 4.18
N LEU A 118 -12.71 -2.94 4.57
CA LEU A 118 -12.03 -1.93 5.38
C LEU A 118 -12.11 -2.33 6.87
N PRO A 119 -10.97 -2.63 7.55
CA PRO A 119 -11.00 -3.11 8.93
C PRO A 119 -11.35 -2.01 9.93
N ASP A 120 -12.05 -2.38 11.00
CA ASP A 120 -12.57 -1.41 11.97
C ASP A 120 -11.47 -0.65 12.74
N TRP A 121 -10.34 -1.31 13.01
CA TRP A 121 -9.20 -0.64 13.65
C TRP A 121 -8.68 0.53 12.80
N LEU A 122 -8.76 0.43 11.47
CA LEU A 122 -8.33 1.49 10.56
C LEU A 122 -9.33 2.64 10.56
N LYS A 123 -10.64 2.34 10.65
CA LYS A 123 -11.70 3.35 10.81
C LYS A 123 -11.61 4.11 12.13
N GLN A 124 -11.08 3.47 13.18
CA GLN A 124 -10.88 4.09 14.49
C GLN A 124 -9.60 4.93 14.55
N MET A 125 -8.54 4.47 13.89
CA MET A 125 -7.22 5.10 13.91
C MET A 125 -7.08 6.25 12.91
N ARG A 126 -7.72 6.12 11.76
CA ARG A 126 -7.73 7.10 10.68
C ARG A 126 -9.17 7.53 10.42
N ALA A 127 -9.37 8.55 9.62
CA ALA A 127 -10.70 8.93 9.13
C ALA A 127 -10.80 8.59 7.63
N PRO A 128 -11.05 7.32 7.23
CA PRO A 128 -11.18 6.93 5.84
C PRO A 128 -12.26 7.75 5.13
N VAL A 129 -11.92 8.33 3.97
CA VAL A 129 -12.85 9.09 3.14
C VAL A 129 -13.26 8.24 1.94
N CYS A 130 -14.50 7.77 1.96
CA CYS A 130 -15.09 7.04 0.83
C CYS A 130 -15.43 8.01 -0.30
N PHE A 131 -14.94 7.76 -1.51
CA PHE A 131 -15.24 8.59 -2.70
C PHE A 131 -15.94 7.82 -3.82
N ALA A 132 -15.96 6.49 -3.73
CA ALA A 132 -16.70 5.58 -4.59
C ALA A 132 -16.93 4.28 -3.81
N PRO A 133 -17.90 3.43 -4.20
CA PRO A 133 -18.12 2.14 -3.53
C PRO A 133 -16.82 1.36 -3.36
N GLY A 134 -16.51 0.92 -2.13
CA GLY A 134 -15.29 0.20 -1.81
C GLY A 134 -13.98 0.97 -1.94
N CYS A 135 -13.99 2.26 -2.28
CA CYS A 135 -12.76 3.04 -2.51
C CYS A 135 -12.60 4.13 -1.45
N TYR A 136 -11.57 3.98 -0.62
CA TYR A 136 -11.33 4.82 0.55
C TYR A 136 -9.95 5.47 0.51
N TRP A 137 -9.93 6.79 0.62
CA TRP A 137 -8.70 7.51 0.92
C TRP A 137 -8.37 7.43 2.39
N ILE A 138 -7.14 7.02 2.71
CA ILE A 138 -6.68 6.93 4.09
C ILE A 138 -5.77 8.13 4.39
N GLU A 139 -6.21 8.97 5.33
CA GLU A 139 -5.51 10.20 5.75
C GLU A 139 -5.52 10.40 7.29
N PRO A 140 -4.56 11.16 7.85
CA PRO A 140 -3.20 11.42 7.38
C PRO A 140 -2.18 10.64 8.24
N GLN A 141 -0.93 10.54 7.80
CA GLN A 141 0.10 11.23 8.60
C GLN A 141 1.35 11.66 7.81
N TRP A 142 1.70 11.02 6.69
CA TRP A 142 2.85 11.46 5.87
C TRP A 142 2.57 11.37 4.36
N HIS A 143 1.82 10.36 3.91
CA HIS A 143 1.34 10.26 2.53
C HIS A 143 -0.04 9.61 2.48
N ARG A 144 -0.86 10.05 1.53
CA ARG A 144 -2.19 9.49 1.25
C ARG A 144 -2.02 8.18 0.47
N PHE A 145 -2.81 7.16 0.80
CA PHE A 145 -2.88 5.93 0.01
C PHE A 145 -4.34 5.48 -0.16
N LEU A 146 -4.57 4.64 -1.18
CA LEU A 146 -5.89 4.16 -1.53
C LEU A 146 -6.13 2.77 -0.93
N TRP A 147 -7.21 2.63 -0.17
CA TRP A 147 -7.73 1.34 0.28
C TRP A 147 -8.92 0.93 -0.60
N ILE A 148 -8.86 -0.28 -1.14
CA ILE A 148 -9.89 -0.86 -2.02
C ILE A 148 -10.50 -2.05 -1.30
N ALA A 149 -11.72 -1.88 -0.77
CA ALA A 149 -12.53 -2.91 -0.13
C ALA A 149 -13.34 -3.67 -1.19
N ALA A 150 -12.82 -4.82 -1.61
CA ALA A 150 -13.34 -5.61 -2.72
C ALA A 150 -14.79 -6.07 -2.54
N ASN A 151 -15.23 -6.33 -1.29
CA ASN A 151 -16.60 -6.75 -0.99
C ASN A 151 -17.63 -5.65 -1.27
N GLU A 152 -17.21 -4.40 -1.36
CA GLU A 152 -18.08 -3.24 -1.59
C GLU A 152 -18.05 -2.74 -3.04
N LEU A 153 -17.13 -3.25 -3.87
CA LEU A 153 -17.04 -2.91 -5.28
C LEU A 153 -18.25 -3.45 -6.07
N PRO A 154 -18.72 -2.77 -7.12
CA PRO A 154 -19.76 -3.30 -8.00
C PRO A 154 -19.25 -4.47 -8.85
N LEU A 155 -20.17 -5.35 -9.25
CA LEU A 155 -19.88 -6.47 -10.15
C LEU A 155 -19.91 -6.01 -11.61
N VAL A 156 -18.78 -5.51 -12.10
CA VAL A 156 -18.57 -5.06 -13.48
C VAL A 156 -17.23 -5.59 -14.02
N ASP A 157 -17.15 -5.81 -15.35
CA ASP A 157 -16.02 -6.51 -15.97
C ASP A 157 -14.68 -5.83 -15.73
N GLU A 158 -14.64 -4.50 -15.74
CA GLU A 158 -13.44 -3.71 -15.51
C GLU A 158 -12.88 -3.85 -14.09
N LEU A 159 -13.66 -4.31 -13.11
CA LEU A 159 -13.21 -4.48 -11.72
C LEU A 159 -12.78 -5.90 -11.37
N ILE A 160 -12.85 -6.85 -12.30
CA ILE A 160 -12.46 -8.25 -12.07
C ILE A 160 -11.12 -8.40 -11.32
N PRO A 161 -10.03 -7.66 -11.64
CA PRO A 161 -8.78 -7.79 -10.91
C PRO A 161 -8.89 -7.51 -9.40
N PHE A 162 -9.74 -6.56 -8.99
CA PHE A 162 -9.94 -6.20 -7.58
C PHE A 162 -10.92 -7.15 -6.88
N LEU A 163 -11.91 -7.64 -7.62
CA LEU A 163 -12.95 -8.54 -7.11
C LEU A 163 -12.39 -9.89 -6.64
N LEU A 164 -11.19 -10.28 -7.12
CA LEU A 164 -10.46 -11.46 -6.65
C LEU A 164 -10.12 -11.41 -5.15
N ALA A 165 -10.03 -10.23 -4.54
CA ALA A 165 -9.77 -10.10 -3.11
C ALA A 165 -11.03 -10.25 -2.23
N ARG A 166 -12.20 -10.54 -2.82
CA ARG A 166 -13.45 -10.70 -2.06
C ARG A 166 -13.42 -11.88 -1.10
N SER A 167 -14.25 -11.81 -0.07
CA SER A 167 -14.43 -12.88 0.92
C SER A 167 -15.90 -13.10 1.29
N GLY A 168 -16.19 -14.26 1.89
CA GLY A 168 -17.53 -14.60 2.38
C GLY A 168 -18.59 -14.54 1.28
N GLN A 169 -19.78 -14.01 1.61
CA GLN A 169 -20.90 -13.94 0.66
C GLN A 169 -20.56 -13.16 -0.62
N ALA A 170 -19.74 -12.10 -0.51
CA ALA A 170 -19.36 -11.31 -1.67
C ALA A 170 -18.51 -12.12 -2.67
N LEU A 171 -17.68 -13.06 -2.18
CA LEU A 171 -16.93 -13.98 -3.01
C LEU A 171 -17.85 -14.98 -3.71
N ASP A 172 -18.84 -15.54 -3.00
CA ASP A 172 -19.83 -16.43 -3.61
C ASP A 172 -20.62 -15.73 -4.73
N ASP A 173 -21.03 -14.48 -4.48
CA ASP A 173 -21.76 -13.68 -5.44
C ASP A 173 -20.90 -13.35 -6.66
N PHE A 174 -19.61 -13.05 -6.42
CA PHE A 174 -18.64 -12.88 -7.51
C PHE A 174 -18.45 -14.18 -8.30
N GLY A 175 -18.34 -15.33 -7.64
CA GLY A 175 -18.22 -16.64 -8.29
C GLY A 175 -19.38 -16.95 -9.22
N ARG A 176 -20.62 -16.76 -8.75
CA ARG A 176 -21.82 -16.94 -9.58
C ARG A 176 -21.86 -15.96 -10.74
N TRP A 177 -21.42 -14.73 -10.52
CA TRP A 177 -21.41 -13.69 -11.55
C TRP A 177 -20.32 -13.92 -12.60
N VAL A 178 -19.13 -14.37 -12.22
CA VAL A 178 -18.00 -14.54 -13.15
C VAL A 178 -18.04 -15.85 -13.93
N ALA A 179 -18.68 -16.89 -13.39
CA ALA A 179 -18.79 -18.21 -14.01
C ALA A 179 -19.26 -18.18 -15.49
N PRO A 180 -20.31 -17.43 -15.89
CA PRO A 180 -20.70 -17.36 -17.31
C PRO A 180 -19.84 -16.43 -18.17
N ARG A 181 -18.88 -15.67 -17.58
CA ARG A 181 -18.09 -14.61 -18.25
C ARG A 181 -16.64 -14.99 -18.51
N ARG A 182 -16.16 -16.07 -17.90
CA ARG A 182 -14.77 -16.51 -17.99
C ARG A 182 -14.69 -18.03 -18.22
N PRO A 183 -13.62 -18.50 -18.90
CA PRO A 183 -13.36 -19.93 -19.02
C PRO A 183 -13.29 -20.61 -17.67
N PHE A 184 -13.75 -21.86 -17.60
CA PHE A 184 -13.76 -22.64 -16.36
C PHE A 184 -12.36 -22.73 -15.71
N GLU A 185 -11.32 -22.90 -16.51
CA GLU A 185 -9.91 -22.93 -16.08
C GLU A 185 -9.44 -21.65 -15.37
N TRP A 186 -10.08 -20.51 -15.63
CA TRP A 186 -9.81 -19.25 -14.94
C TRP A 186 -10.57 -19.17 -13.62
N VAL A 187 -11.77 -19.74 -13.56
CA VAL A 187 -12.65 -19.69 -12.37
C VAL A 187 -12.19 -20.68 -11.30
N LEU A 188 -11.65 -21.83 -11.69
CA LEU A 188 -11.27 -22.90 -10.77
C LEU A 188 -10.29 -22.44 -9.66
N PRO A 189 -9.18 -21.73 -9.95
CA PRO A 189 -8.22 -21.33 -8.92
C PRO A 189 -8.76 -20.29 -7.91
N MET A 190 -9.89 -19.67 -8.20
CA MET A 190 -10.54 -18.70 -7.30
C MET A 190 -11.37 -19.41 -6.21
N LEU A 191 -11.71 -20.69 -6.41
CA LEU A 191 -12.52 -21.49 -5.49
C LEU A 191 -11.66 -22.33 -4.53
N ASP A 192 -10.35 -22.41 -4.80
CA ASP A 192 -9.35 -23.11 -3.99
C ASP A 192 -8.76 -22.19 -2.90
#